data_AF-A0A2S0L6T9-F1
#
_entry.id   AF-A0A2S0L6T9-F1
#
_cell.length_a   1.000
_cell.length_b   1.000
_cell.length_c   1.000
_cell.angle_alpha   90.00
_cell.angle_beta   90.00
_cell.angle_gamma   90.00
#
_symmetry.space_group_name_H-M   'P 1'
#
loop_
_entity.id
_entity.type
_entity.pdbx_description
1 polymer ?
#
loop_
_entity_poly.entity_id
_entity_poly.type
_entity_poly.pdbx_seq_one_letter_code
_entity_poly.pdbx_strand_id
1 'polypeptide(L)' 'MKITLPPYATAEDLQKCMVIVREILDSKAITINEDYCQALALEVMGISYAKGGDYSPEIIKSFAEGYLKIVGI' A
#
# COMPACT_ATOMS: atom_id res chain seq x y z
N MET A 1 0.95 15.62 -7.70
CA MET A 1 -0.34 15.11 -7.18
C MET A 1 -0.47 15.57 -5.73
N LYS A 2 -1.59 16.17 -5.33
CA LYS A 2 -1.82 16.49 -3.90
C LYS A 2 -2.27 15.19 -3.23
N ILE A 3 -1.30 14.46 -2.70
CA ILE A 3 -1.53 13.18 -2.05
C ILE A 3 -2.24 13.44 -0.72
N THR A 4 -3.44 12.90 -0.56
CA THR A 4 -4.19 12.95 0.69
C THR A 4 -4.16 11.57 1.32
N LEU A 5 -3.58 11.48 2.52
CA LEU A 5 -3.69 10.29 3.34
C LEU A 5 -5.16 10.04 3.70
N PRO A 6 -5.58 8.76 3.88
CA PRO A 6 -6.90 8.49 4.42
C PRO A 6 -7.08 9.13 5.81
N PRO A 7 -8.33 9.38 6.24
CA PRO A 7 -8.59 9.95 7.56
C PRO A 7 -7.89 9.15 8.67
N TYR A 8 -7.31 9.87 9.65
CA TYR A 8 -6.58 9.30 10.79
C TYR A 8 -5.27 8.55 10.45
N ALA A 9 -4.88 8.47 9.18
CA ALA A 9 -3.57 7.92 8.80
C ALA A 9 -2.46 8.95 8.99
N THR A 10 -1.28 8.47 9.40
CA THR A 10 -0.07 9.27 9.55
C THR A 10 0.91 9.04 8.40
N ALA A 11 1.92 9.91 8.30
CA ALA A 11 3.03 9.69 7.38
C ALA A 11 3.82 8.40 7.72
N GLU A 12 3.87 8.01 9.00
CA GLU A 12 4.50 6.75 9.43
C GLU A 12 3.72 5.54 8.93
N ASP A 13 2.38 5.59 8.93
CA ASP A 13 1.55 4.53 8.39
C ASP A 13 1.75 4.38 6.88
N LEU A 14 1.86 5.51 6.16
CA LEU A 14 2.21 5.49 4.74
C LEU A 14 3.59 4.84 4.52
N GLN A 15 4.60 5.21 5.31
CA GLN A 15 5.93 4.65 5.16
C GLN A 15 5.93 3.13 5.41
N LYS A 16 5.22 2.65 6.44
CA LYS A 16 5.04 1.22 6.69
C LYS A 16 4.36 0.52 5.52
N CYS A 17 3.29 1.10 4.98
CA CYS A 17 2.59 0.55 3.82
C CYS A 17 3.48 0.49 2.58
N MET A 18 4.29 1.53 2.33
CA MET A 18 5.23 1.57 1.23
C MET A 18 6.30 0.47 1.35
N VAL A 19 6.83 0.22 2.54
CA VAL A 19 7.79 -0.87 2.77
C VAL A 19 7.17 -2.22 2.42
N ILE A 20 5.95 -2.49 2.89
CA ILE A 20 5.25 -3.75 2.61
C ILE A 20 4.98 -3.93 1.11
N VAL A 21 4.48 -2.88 0.44
CA VAL A 21 4.26 -2.91 -1.01
C VAL A 21 5.56 -3.17 -1.76
N ARG A 22 6.66 -2.51 -1.35
CA ARG A 22 7.98 -2.72 -1.94
C ARG A 22 8.46 -4.16 -1.77
N GLU A 23 8.35 -4.73 -0.58
CA GLU A 23 8.74 -6.12 -0.31
C GLU A 23 7.99 -7.12 -1.20
N ILE A 24 6.68 -6.90 -1.43
CA ILE A 24 5.88 -7.75 -2.32
C ILE A 24 6.36 -7.62 -3.77
N LEU A 25 6.64 -6.40 -4.24
CA LEU A 25 7.13 -6.16 -5.59
C LEU A 25 8.53 -6.75 -5.83
N ASP A 26 9.42 -6.59 -4.85
CA ASP A 26 10.76 -7.15 -4.89
C ASP A 26 10.71 -8.69 -4.91
N SER A 27 9.77 -9.30 -4.18
CA SER A 27 9.53 -10.76 -4.24
C SER A 27 9.09 -11.25 -5.63
N LYS A 28 8.55 -10.36 -6.46
CA LYS A 28 8.11 -10.61 -7.84
C LYS A 28 9.13 -10.12 -8.88
N ALA A 29 10.30 -9.63 -8.46
CA ALA A 29 11.30 -9.00 -9.31
C ALA A 29 10.78 -7.79 -10.11
N ILE A 30 9.81 -7.05 -9.56
CA ILE A 30 9.21 -5.87 -10.19
C ILE A 30 9.83 -4.60 -9.60
N THR A 31 10.58 -3.87 -10.41
CA THR A 31 11.15 -2.58 -10.01
C THR A 31 10.26 -1.43 -10.47
N ILE A 32 9.77 -0.65 -9.51
CA ILE A 32 9.02 0.60 -9.77
C ILE A 32 9.70 1.80 -9.11
N ASN A 33 9.45 3.00 -9.61
CA ASN A 33 9.92 4.22 -8.95
C ASN A 33 9.17 4.47 -7.62
N GLU A 34 9.67 5.42 -6.84
CA GLU A 34 9.11 5.74 -5.52
C GLU A 34 7.68 6.29 -5.61
N ASP A 35 7.40 7.18 -6.57
CA ASP A 35 6.08 7.76 -6.79
C ASP A 35 5.01 6.70 -7.04
N TYR A 36 5.33 5.68 -7.84
CA TYR A 36 4.43 4.57 -8.14
C TYR A 36 4.23 3.66 -6.92
N CYS A 37 5.29 3.41 -6.14
CA CYS A 37 5.20 2.66 -4.90
C CYS A 37 4.32 3.38 -3.88
N GLN A 38 4.45 4.71 -3.79
CA GLN A 38 3.61 5.54 -2.94
C GLN A 38 2.15 5.51 -3.41
N ALA A 39 1.89 5.59 -4.72
CA ALA A 39 0.54 5.50 -5.25
C ALA A 39 -0.14 4.16 -4.91
N LEU A 40 0.57 3.04 -5.10
CA LEU A 40 0.06 1.71 -4.73
C LEU A 40 -0.20 1.61 -3.22
N ALA A 41 0.69 2.14 -2.38
CA ALA A 41 0.49 2.16 -0.94
C ALA A 41 -0.76 2.95 -0.53
N LEU A 42 -1.02 4.10 -1.15
CA LEU A 42 -2.22 4.90 -0.88
C LEU A 42 -3.51 4.18 -1.26
N GLU A 43 -3.52 3.48 -2.40
CA GLU A 43 -4.67 2.67 -2.82
C GLU A 43 -4.95 1.55 -1.80
N VAL A 44 -3.90 0.84 -1.36
CA VAL A 44 -4.02 -0.21 -0.34
C VAL A 44 -4.50 0.35 1.00
N MET A 45 -3.97 1.50 1.42
CA MET A 45 -4.43 2.18 2.64
C MET A 45 -5.90 2.59 2.53
N GLY A 46 -6.32 3.12 1.37
CA GLY A 46 -7.71 3.46 1.09
C GLY A 46 -8.64 2.26 1.17
N ILE A 47 -8.22 1.10 0.64
CA ILE A 47 -8.95 -0.16 0.75
C ILE A 47 -9.08 -0.59 2.21
N SER A 48 -7.98 -0.57 2.98
CA SER A 48 -8.01 -0.94 4.40
C SER A 48 -8.99 -0.06 5.17
N TYR A 49 -8.89 1.26 5.00
CA TYR A 49 -9.79 2.23 5.63
C TYR A 49 -11.26 1.96 5.28
N ALA A 50 -11.58 1.77 3.99
CA ALA A 50 -12.95 1.54 3.53
C ALA A 50 -13.56 0.22 4.05
N LYS A 51 -12.72 -0.77 4.37
CA LYS A 51 -13.13 -2.07 4.91
C LYS A 51 -13.16 -2.11 6.44
N GLY A 52 -12.82 -1.01 7.11
CA GLY A 52 -12.70 -0.97 8.57
C GLY A 52 -11.48 -1.72 9.11
N GLY A 53 -10.47 -1.94 8.27
CA GLY A 53 -9.17 -2.47 8.68
C GLY A 53 -8.30 -1.39 9.33
N ASP A 54 -7.18 -1.82 9.92
CA ASP A 54 -6.13 -0.94 10.41
C ASP A 54 -4.95 -0.89 9.43
N TYR A 55 -3.89 -0.15 9.79
CA TYR A 55 -2.63 -0.13 9.07
C TYR A 55 -1.60 -1.12 9.67
N SER A 56 -2.07 -2.19 10.32
CA SER A 56 -1.17 -3.23 10.79
C SER A 56 -0.48 -3.91 9.59
N PRO A 57 0.78 -4.35 9.75
CA PRO A 57 1.52 -4.94 8.63
C PRO A 57 0.82 -6.14 7.99
N GLU A 58 0.14 -6.97 8.79
CA GLU A 58 -0.55 -8.17 8.33
C GLU A 58 -1.76 -7.84 7.45
N ILE A 59 -2.58 -6.88 7.88
CA ILE A 59 -3.75 -6.42 7.13
C ILE A 59 -3.32 -5.75 5.82
N ILE A 60 -2.32 -4.88 5.89
CA ILE A 60 -1.81 -4.18 4.70
C ILE A 60 -1.17 -5.14 3.71
N LYS A 61 -0.41 -6.13 4.18
CA LYS A 61 0.13 -7.17 3.31
C LYS A 61 -0.99 -7.94 2.60
N SER A 62 -2.02 -8.36 3.32
CA SER A 62 -3.15 -9.09 2.74
C SER A 62 -3.87 -8.27 1.66
N PHE A 63 -4.15 -6.98 1.94
CA PHE A 63 -4.78 -6.10 0.95
C PHE A 63 -3.85 -5.77 -0.22
N ALA A 64 -2.56 -5.57 0.01
CA ALA A 64 -1.58 -5.31 -1.04
C ALA A 64 -1.45 -6.51 -1.99
N GLU A 65 -1.31 -7.74 -1.47
CA GLU A 65 -1.26 -8.94 -2.30
C GLU A 65 -2.52 -9.11 -3.17
N GLY A 66 -3.70 -8.89 -2.56
CA GLY A 66 -4.97 -8.96 -3.28
C GLY A 66 -5.11 -7.87 -4.34
N TYR A 67 -4.77 -6.63 -4.01
CA TYR A 67 -4.84 -5.50 -4.93
C TYR A 67 -3.87 -5.65 -6.11
N LEU A 68 -2.60 -5.97 -5.84
CA LEU A 68 -1.58 -6.17 -6.86
C LEU A 68 -1.98 -7.28 -7.85
N LYS A 69 -2.55 -8.39 -7.34
CA LYS A 69 -3.09 -9.45 -8.19
C LYS A 69 -4.22 -8.97 -9.12
N ILE A 70 -5.10 -8.08 -8.64
CA ILE A 70 -6.21 -7.52 -9.44
C ILE A 70 -5.67 -6.60 -10.54
N VAL A 71 -4.67 -5.77 -10.24
CA VAL A 71 -4.07 -4.84 -11.22
C VAL A 71 -3.03 -5.49 -12.13
N GLY A 72 -2.81 -6.80 -12.01
CA GLY A 72 -1.93 -7.57 -12.91
C GLY A 72 -0.44 -7.46 -12.57
N ILE A 73 -0.11 -7.23 -11.29
CA ILE A 73 1.25 -7.14 -10.74
C ILE A 73 1.58 -8.40 -9.95
#